data_AF-A0A6B2G3C4-F1
#
_entry.id   AF-A0A6B2G3C4-F1
#
_cell.length_a   1.000
_cell.length_b   1.000
_cell.length_c   1.000
_cell.angle_alpha   90.00
_cell.angle_beta   90.00
_cell.angle_gamma   90.00
#
_symmetry.space_group_name_H-M   'P 1'
#
loop_
_entity.id
_entity.type
_entity.pdbx_description
1 polymer ?
#
loop_
_entity_poly.entity_id
_entity_poly.type
_entity_poly.pdbx_seq_one_letter_code
_entity_poly.pdbx_strand_id
1 'polypeptide(L)'
;IDLCLLVLKNLIKDSSNTKLILMSATIESNLFSDYFSINIDGNIVPAPVVEIIGRQYDIQQYYLDNIPFIESKHIEVDRPELNHNCVNICINIIENLSNYDCAFCSSHSENLTKSVLIFLPGLYEIFEVNRMLRIYADTHKLHLICLT
;
A
#
# COMPACT_ATOMS: atom_id res chain seq x y z
N ILE A 1 15.27 -8.16 6.63
CA ILE A 1 14.26 -8.93 7.39
C ILE A 1 14.72 -10.37 7.56
N ASP A 2 15.17 -11.02 6.49
CA ASP A 2 15.57 -12.44 6.49
C ASP A 2 16.64 -12.82 7.51
N LEU A 3 17.68 -11.97 7.67
CA LEU A 3 18.70 -12.17 8.71
C LEU A 3 18.09 -12.20 10.12
N CYS A 4 17.09 -11.36 10.40
CA CYS A 4 16.43 -11.32 11.69
C CYS A 4 15.64 -12.62 11.94
N LEU A 5 14.93 -13.12 10.91
CA LEU A 5 14.21 -14.40 11.00
C LEU A 5 15.16 -15.57 11.29
N LEU A 6 16.35 -15.60 10.66
CA LEU A 6 17.40 -16.58 10.92
C LEU A 6 17.88 -16.55 12.37
N VAL A 7 18.19 -15.35 12.88
CA VAL A 7 18.66 -15.18 14.26
C VAL A 7 17.57 -15.59 15.26
N LEU A 8 16.32 -15.17 15.04
CA LEU A 8 15.18 -15.53 15.88
C LEU A 8 14.93 -17.05 15.91
N LYS A 9 15.04 -17.73 14.77
CA LYS A 9 14.90 -19.20 14.69
C LYS A 9 15.91 -19.94 15.56
N ASN A 10 17.13 -19.43 15.69
CA ASN A 10 18.14 -20.01 16.57
C ASN A 10 17.85 -19.67 18.04
N LEU A 11 17.49 -18.43 18.35
CA LEU A 11 17.23 -18.00 19.73
C LEU A 11 16.06 -18.73 20.40
N ILE A 12 15.00 -19.07 19.65
CA ILE A 12 13.83 -19.78 20.19
C ILE A 12 14.16 -21.23 20.56
N LYS A 13 15.15 -21.85 19.90
CA LYS A 13 15.61 -23.20 20.27
C LYS A 13 16.30 -23.22 21.63
N ASP A 14 17.01 -22.14 21.96
CA ASP A 14 17.85 -22.08 23.16
C ASP A 14 17.13 -21.45 24.36
N SER A 15 15.98 -20.78 24.16
CA SER A 15 15.27 -20.05 25.22
C SER A 15 13.83 -20.52 25.42
N SER A 16 13.58 -21.24 26.51
CA SER A 16 12.26 -21.81 26.85
C SER A 16 11.19 -20.77 27.23
N ASN A 17 11.59 -19.54 27.57
CA ASN A 17 10.68 -18.47 28.00
C ASN A 17 10.33 -17.45 26.91
N THR A 18 10.88 -17.60 25.69
CA THR A 18 10.67 -16.64 24.60
C THR A 18 9.51 -17.07 23.72
N LYS A 19 8.60 -16.15 23.41
CA LYS A 19 7.49 -16.37 22.47
C LYS A 19 7.67 -15.46 21.26
N LEU A 20 7.59 -16.03 20.07
CA LEU A 20 7.63 -15.29 18.80
C LEU A 20 6.24 -15.29 18.17
N ILE A 21 5.77 -14.10 17.79
CA ILE A 21 4.55 -13.92 17.00
C ILE A 21 4.98 -13.23 15.70
N LEU A 22 4.75 -13.89 14.57
CA LEU A 22 4.99 -13.34 13.23
C LEU A 22 3.68 -12.88 12.65
N MET A 23 3.64 -11.62 12.22
CA MET A 23 2.49 -11.02 11.57
C MET A 23 2.85 -10.71 10.12
N SER A 24 2.03 -11.20 9.19
CA SER A 24 2.16 -10.90 7.76
C SER A 24 0.78 -10.50 7.21
N ALA A 25 0.79 -9.67 6.18
CA ALA A 25 -0.40 -9.31 5.40
C ALA A 25 -0.53 -10.16 4.11
N THR A 26 0.32 -11.17 3.93
CA THR A 26 0.38 -12.00 2.71
C THR A 26 -0.30 -13.35 2.90
N ILE A 27 -0.76 -13.94 1.78
CA ILE A 27 -1.50 -15.21 1.74
C ILE A 27 -0.58 -16.44 1.90
N GLU A 28 0.74 -16.29 1.76
CA GLU A 28 1.71 -17.39 1.89
C GLU A 28 2.18 -17.59 3.34
N SER A 29 1.25 -17.79 4.27
CA SER A 29 1.56 -18.11 5.67
C SER A 29 2.31 -19.43 5.82
N ASN A 30 2.16 -20.34 4.86
CA ASN A 30 2.77 -21.67 4.87
C ASN A 30 4.31 -21.60 4.87
N LEU A 31 4.91 -20.65 4.14
CA LEU A 31 6.37 -20.49 4.10
C LEU A 31 6.95 -20.23 5.50
N PHE A 32 6.29 -19.37 6.28
CA PHE A 32 6.70 -19.06 7.65
C PHE A 32 6.37 -20.20 8.61
N SER A 33 5.22 -20.86 8.42
CA SER A 33 4.79 -21.99 9.23
C SER A 33 5.78 -23.16 9.14
N ASP A 34 6.23 -23.48 7.93
CA ASP A 34 7.23 -24.52 7.66
C ASP A 34 8.62 -24.08 8.14
N TYR A 35 9.00 -22.82 7.91
CA TYR A 35 10.30 -22.32 8.35
C TYR A 35 10.45 -22.37 9.88
N PHE A 36 9.39 -22.11 10.64
CA PHE A 36 9.39 -22.16 12.11
C PHE A 36 8.86 -23.50 12.68
N SER A 37 8.87 -24.58 11.90
CA SER A 37 8.49 -25.91 12.38
C SER A 37 9.33 -26.34 13.58
N ILE A 38 8.69 -27.02 14.54
CA ILE A 38 9.32 -27.55 15.76
C ILE A 38 9.30 -29.07 15.74
N ASN A 39 10.31 -29.71 16.34
CA ASN A 39 10.34 -31.16 16.52
C ASN A 39 9.71 -31.52 17.86
N ILE A 40 8.63 -32.30 17.84
CA ILE A 40 7.92 -32.81 19.02
C ILE A 40 7.92 -34.34 18.91
N ASP A 41 8.59 -35.02 19.85
CA ASP A 41 8.66 -36.48 19.92
C ASP A 41 9.09 -37.18 18.62
N GLY A 42 10.03 -36.56 17.88
CA GLY A 42 10.54 -37.07 16.60
C GLY A 42 9.74 -36.62 15.37
N ASN A 43 8.60 -35.95 15.56
CA ASN A 43 7.76 -35.44 14.48
C ASN A 43 8.00 -33.96 14.25
N ILE A 44 8.12 -33.56 12.97
CA ILE A 44 8.22 -32.15 12.58
C ILE A 44 6.80 -31.60 12.47
N VAL A 45 6.47 -30.64 13.34
CA VAL A 45 5.17 -29.99 13.40
C VAL A 45 5.31 -28.54 12.94
N PRO A 46 4.51 -28.09 11.95
CA PRO A 46 4.57 -26.72 11.46
C PRO A 46 4.05 -25.72 12.51
N ALA A 47 4.52 -24.47 12.46
CA ALA A 47 4.09 -23.46 13.42
C ALA A 47 2.60 -23.10 13.20
N PRO A 48 1.81 -22.93 14.29
CA PRO A 48 0.38 -22.65 14.17
C PRO A 48 0.14 -21.32 13.44
N VAL A 49 -0.79 -21.34 12.49
CA VAL A 49 -1.21 -20.15 11.73
C VAL A 49 -2.57 -19.70 12.23
N VAL A 50 -2.69 -18.41 12.54
CA VAL A 50 -3.96 -17.76 12.86
C VAL A 50 -4.30 -16.83 11.71
N GLU A 51 -5.30 -17.21 10.92
CA GLU A 51 -5.79 -16.39 9.82
C GLU A 51 -6.87 -15.42 10.34
N ILE A 52 -6.68 -14.13 10.05
CA ILE A 52 -7.66 -13.10 10.37
C ILE A 52 -8.38 -12.75 9.06
N ILE A 53 -9.63 -13.19 8.92
CA ILE A 53 -10.44 -12.87 7.75
C ILE A 53 -10.71 -11.36 7.73
N GLY A 54 -10.12 -10.69 6.74
CA GLY A 54 -10.32 -9.26 6.52
C GLY A 54 -11.72 -8.95 6.00
N ARG A 55 -12.17 -7.72 6.21
CA ARG A 55 -13.29 -7.15 5.45
C ARG A 55 -12.69 -6.41 4.26
N GLN A 56 -12.95 -6.92 3.06
CA GLN A 56 -12.71 -6.16 1.84
C GLN A 56 -13.95 -5.31 1.56
N TYR A 57 -13.74 -4.04 1.31
CA TYR A 57 -14.76 -3.17 0.72
C TYR A 57 -14.72 -3.34 -0.80
N ASP A 58 -15.83 -3.08 -1.47
CA ASP A 58 -15.84 -3.06 -2.93
C ASP A 58 -14.92 -1.94 -3.42
N ILE A 59 -13.86 -2.33 -4.14
CA ILE A 59 -12.87 -1.40 -4.70
C ILE A 59 -13.12 -1.28 -6.19
N GLN A 60 -13.31 -0.05 -6.67
CA GLN A 60 -13.30 0.26 -8.09
C GLN A 60 -11.86 0.49 -8.55
N GLN A 61 -11.48 -0.13 -9.66
CA GLN A 61 -10.14 -0.05 -10.23
C GLN A 61 -10.20 0.66 -11.57
N TYR A 62 -9.32 1.65 -11.75
CA TYR A 62 -9.17 2.39 -12.97
C TYR A 62 -7.71 2.33 -13.44
N TYR A 63 -7.52 2.04 -14.72
CA TYR A 63 -6.23 2.13 -15.39
C TYR A 63 -6.16 3.41 -16.21
N LEU A 64 -4.96 3.84 -16.60
CA LEU A 64 -4.75 5.06 -17.37
C LEU A 64 -5.57 5.09 -18.67
N ASP A 65 -5.67 3.96 -19.36
CA ASP A 65 -6.45 3.82 -20.60
C ASP A 65 -7.97 3.99 -20.39
N ASN A 66 -8.45 3.92 -19.15
CA ASN A 66 -9.86 4.17 -18.83
C ASN A 66 -10.18 5.66 -18.67
N ILE A 67 -9.17 6.55 -18.68
CA ILE A 67 -9.34 7.97 -18.40
C ILE A 67 -9.28 8.75 -19.74
N PRO A 68 -10.44 9.18 -20.30
CA PRO A 68 -10.55 9.69 -21.66
C PRO A 68 -9.75 10.97 -21.97
N PHE A 69 -9.27 11.69 -20.95
CA PHE A 69 -8.50 12.93 -21.11
C PHE A 69 -6.99 12.78 -20.88
N ILE A 70 -6.50 11.56 -20.60
CA ILE A 70 -5.07 11.31 -20.41
C ILE A 70 -4.51 10.64 -21.66
N GLU A 71 -3.58 11.30 -22.33
CA GLU A 71 -2.80 10.67 -23.41
C GLU A 71 -1.68 9.82 -22.81
N SER A 72 -1.85 8.50 -22.83
CA SER A 72 -0.89 7.52 -22.27
C SER A 72 0.45 7.46 -23.00
N LYS A 73 0.57 8.10 -24.19
CA LYS A 73 1.81 8.16 -24.99
C LYS A 73 2.97 8.88 -24.29
N HIS A 74 2.70 9.62 -23.22
CA HIS A 74 3.71 10.39 -22.49
C HIS A 74 4.41 9.63 -21.35
N ILE A 75 4.07 8.35 -21.15
CA ILE A 75 4.63 7.52 -20.08
C ILE A 75 5.56 6.46 -20.69
N GLU A 76 6.86 6.59 -20.42
CA GLU A 76 7.85 5.59 -20.82
C GLU A 76 7.86 4.46 -19.79
N VAL A 77 7.23 3.33 -20.11
CA VAL A 77 7.15 2.17 -19.20
C VAL A 77 8.53 1.60 -18.87
N ASP A 78 9.48 1.73 -19.80
CA ASP A 78 10.86 1.24 -19.64
C ASP A 78 11.72 2.14 -18.75
N ARG A 79 11.22 3.33 -18.37
CA ARG A 79 11.91 4.28 -17.48
C ARG A 79 10.97 4.70 -16.36
N PRO A 80 11.00 4.03 -15.20
CA PRO A 80 10.13 4.31 -14.06
C PRO A 80 10.59 5.57 -13.31
N GLU A 81 10.75 6.68 -14.02
CA GLU A 81 11.07 7.99 -13.46
C GLU A 81 9.82 8.86 -13.45
N LEU A 82 9.65 9.64 -12.38
CA LEU A 82 8.55 10.60 -12.29
C LEU A 82 8.90 11.85 -13.12
N ASN A 83 8.56 11.83 -14.40
CA ASN A 83 8.73 13.01 -15.24
C ASN A 83 7.65 14.09 -14.97
N HIS A 84 7.84 15.30 -15.49
CA HIS A 84 6.87 16.39 -15.32
C HIS A 84 5.49 16.07 -15.91
N ASN A 85 5.41 15.23 -16.94
CA ASN A 85 4.13 14.80 -17.51
C ASN A 85 3.35 13.92 -16.52
N CYS A 86 4.02 13.02 -15.81
CA CYS A 86 3.43 12.18 -14.76
C CYS A 86 2.87 13.04 -13.64
N VAL A 87 3.57 14.11 -13.23
CA VAL A 87 3.05 15.06 -12.21
C VAL A 87 1.78 15.75 -12.71
N ASN A 88 1.76 16.24 -13.96
CA ASN A 88 0.58 16.87 -14.53
C ASN A 88 -0.60 15.90 -14.66
N ILE A 89 -0.32 14.64 -15.00
CA ILE A 89 -1.32 13.57 -15.02
C ILE A 89 -1.87 13.34 -13.60
N CYS A 90 -1.02 13.26 -12.58
CA CYS A 90 -1.46 13.15 -11.18
C CYS A 90 -2.38 14.31 -10.78
N ILE A 91 -2.03 15.55 -11.13
CA ILE A 91 -2.88 16.72 -10.88
C ILE A 91 -4.23 16.55 -11.57
N ASN A 92 -4.25 16.26 -12.87
CA ASN A 92 -5.50 16.10 -13.63
C ASN A 92 -6.38 14.97 -13.08
N ILE A 93 -5.80 13.86 -12.63
CA ILE A 93 -6.54 12.77 -12.00
C ILE A 93 -7.22 13.27 -10.72
N ILE A 94 -6.46 13.94 -9.85
CA ILE A 94 -6.95 14.43 -8.56
C ILE A 94 -8.02 15.52 -8.73
N GLU A 95 -7.87 16.38 -9.74
CA GLU A 95 -8.88 17.39 -10.10
C GLU A 95 -10.19 16.78 -10.56
N ASN A 96 -10.14 15.64 -11.24
CA ASN A 96 -11.30 14.99 -11.83
C ASN A 96 -11.79 13.77 -11.04
N LEU A 97 -11.27 13.51 -9.83
CA LEU A 97 -11.66 12.38 -8.99
C LEU A 97 -13.18 12.32 -8.76
N SER A 98 -13.82 13.49 -8.62
CA SER A 98 -15.28 13.60 -8.47
C SER A 98 -16.07 13.01 -9.63
N ASN A 99 -15.51 12.97 -10.85
CA ASN A 99 -16.20 12.42 -12.02
C ASN A 99 -16.19 10.89 -12.04
N TYR A 100 -15.26 10.26 -11.32
CA TYR A 100 -15.05 8.80 -11.33
C TYR A 100 -15.52 8.13 -10.04
N ASP A 101 -15.59 8.87 -8.94
CA ASP A 101 -16.01 8.33 -7.65
C ASP A 101 -17.29 9.03 -7.16
N CYS A 102 -18.43 8.35 -7.35
CA CYS A 102 -19.72 8.81 -6.87
C CYS A 102 -19.79 8.98 -5.34
N ALA A 103 -18.97 8.25 -4.57
CA ALA A 103 -18.85 8.45 -3.12
C ALA A 103 -18.21 9.82 -2.81
N PHE A 104 -17.40 10.33 -3.72
CA PHE A 104 -16.88 11.70 -3.69
C PHE A 104 -17.98 12.75 -3.97
N CYS A 105 -19.00 12.44 -4.77
CA CYS A 105 -20.15 13.33 -5.03
C CYS A 105 -21.20 13.31 -3.91
N SER A 106 -21.22 12.26 -3.09
CA SER A 106 -22.27 12.03 -2.09
C SER A 106 -22.16 13.02 -0.93
N SER A 107 -22.92 14.11 -1.01
CA SER A 107 -23.12 15.15 0.01
C SER A 107 -23.85 14.69 1.28
N HIS A 108 -23.85 13.39 1.59
CA HIS A 108 -24.45 12.85 2.81
C HIS A 108 -23.48 12.84 4.01
N SER A 109 -22.25 13.32 3.85
CA SER A 109 -21.30 13.51 4.95
C SER A 109 -20.50 14.79 4.76
N GLU A 110 -21.14 15.94 4.94
CA GLU A 110 -20.50 17.27 4.85
C GLU A 110 -19.27 17.46 5.79
N ASN A 111 -19.01 16.49 6.68
CA ASN A 111 -17.90 16.49 7.64
C ASN A 111 -16.85 15.39 7.42
N LEU A 112 -16.94 14.56 6.36
CA LEU A 112 -15.92 13.54 6.13
C LEU A 112 -14.74 14.13 5.35
N THR A 113 -13.58 14.22 6.02
CA THR A 113 -12.32 14.57 5.37
C THR A 113 -11.93 13.48 4.39
N LYS A 114 -12.00 13.80 3.10
CA LYS A 114 -11.56 12.89 2.03
C LYS A 114 -10.04 12.84 2.03
N SER A 115 -9.49 11.64 1.87
CA SER A 115 -8.06 11.44 1.84
C SER A 115 -7.65 10.73 0.55
N VAL A 116 -6.53 11.14 -0.04
CA VAL A 116 -5.93 10.47 -1.20
C VAL A 116 -4.55 9.97 -0.79
N LEU A 117 -4.32 8.67 -0.98
CA LEU A 117 -3.03 8.03 -0.78
C LEU A 117 -2.32 7.89 -2.13
N ILE A 118 -1.11 8.44 -2.25
CA ILE A 118 -0.30 8.44 -3.46
C ILE A 118 1.02 7.73 -3.17
N PHE A 119 1.36 6.75 -4.01
CA PHE A 119 2.65 6.07 -3.96
C PHE A 119 3.61 6.70 -4.97
N LEU A 120 4.79 7.11 -4.51
CA LEU A 120 5.81 7.80 -5.29
C LEU A 120 7.16 7.10 -5.09
N PRO A 121 8.07 7.12 -6.08
CA PRO A 121 9.28 6.30 -6.05
C PRO A 121 10.32 6.77 -5.02
N GLY A 122 10.29 8.04 -4.63
CA GLY A 122 11.33 8.63 -3.78
C GLY A 122 10.86 9.87 -3.03
N LEU A 123 11.68 10.29 -2.06
CA LEU A 123 11.43 11.48 -1.25
C LEU A 123 11.39 12.76 -2.10
N TYR A 124 12.24 12.86 -3.13
CA TYR A 124 12.28 14.03 -4.00
C TYR A 124 10.93 14.22 -4.71
N GLU A 125 10.39 13.14 -5.28
CA GLU A 125 9.10 13.08 -5.94
C GLU A 125 7.96 13.40 -4.97
N ILE A 126 8.02 12.86 -3.74
CA ILE A 126 7.08 13.19 -2.67
C ILE A 126 7.03 14.68 -2.40
N PHE A 127 8.20 15.32 -2.26
CA PHE A 127 8.23 16.77 -2.00
C PHE A 127 7.71 17.57 -3.17
N GLU A 128 8.05 17.19 -4.40
CA GLU A 128 7.62 17.91 -5.60
C GLU A 128 6.11 17.80 -5.82
N VAL A 129 5.54 16.60 -5.74
CA VAL A 129 4.09 16.37 -5.90
C VAL A 129 3.31 17.05 -4.77
N ASN A 130 3.77 16.97 -3.52
CA ASN A 130 3.13 17.68 -2.40
C ASN A 130 3.16 19.19 -2.60
N ARG A 131 4.27 19.75 -3.10
CA ARG A 131 4.40 21.19 -3.37
C ARG A 131 3.38 21.64 -4.41
N MET A 132 3.21 20.88 -5.48
CA MET A 132 2.32 21.20 -6.59
C MET A 132 0.83 21.07 -6.19
N LEU A 133 0.48 20.03 -5.42
CA LEU A 133 -0.91 19.75 -5.07
C LEU A 133 -1.41 20.48 -3.82
N ARG A 134 -0.53 21.08 -3.02
CA ARG A 134 -0.90 21.75 -1.76
C ARG A 134 -2.03 22.76 -1.93
N ILE A 135 -1.94 23.62 -2.95
CA ILE A 135 -2.95 24.67 -3.21
C ILE A 135 -4.31 24.04 -3.53
N TYR A 136 -4.32 23.00 -4.37
CA TYR A 136 -5.54 22.28 -4.72
C TYR A 136 -6.15 21.58 -3.50
N ALA A 137 -5.32 20.92 -2.70
CA ALA A 137 -5.73 20.20 -1.50
C ALA A 137 -6.38 21.12 -0.47
N ASP A 138 -5.79 22.29 -0.23
CA ASP A 138 -6.32 23.30 0.69
C ASP A 138 -7.67 23.84 0.20
N THR A 139 -7.81 24.06 -1.11
CA THR A 139 -9.06 24.56 -1.74
C THR A 139 -10.22 23.56 -1.61
N HIS A 140 -9.93 22.26 -1.73
CA HIS A 140 -10.94 21.20 -1.76
C HIS A 140 -11.09 20.44 -0.43
N LYS A 141 -10.40 20.88 0.63
CA LYS A 141 -10.34 20.20 1.94
C LYS A 141 -9.95 18.72 1.81
N LEU A 142 -9.00 18.45 0.93
CA LEU A 142 -8.49 17.10 0.63
C LEU A 142 -7.23 16.83 1.46
N HIS A 143 -7.17 15.68 2.13
CA HIS A 143 -5.97 15.26 2.86
C HIS A 143 -5.08 14.39 1.97
N LEU A 144 -3.91 14.88 1.59
CA LEU A 144 -2.95 14.15 0.76
C LEU A 144 -1.96 13.38 1.63
N ILE A 145 -1.82 12.09 1.36
CA ILE A 145 -0.83 11.20 2.01
C ILE A 145 0.07 10.67 0.91
N CYS A 146 1.35 11.05 0.93
CA CYS A 146 2.34 10.57 -0.03
C CYS A 146 3.31 9.61 0.67
N LEU A 147 3.48 8.40 0.14
CA LEU A 147 4.38 7.36 0.67
C LEU A 147 5.28 6.79 -0.43
N THR A 148 6.41 6.23 -0.02
CA THR A 148 7.31 5.39 -0.83
C THR A 148 7.15 3.93 -0.46
#